data_AF-A0A2N1P452-F1
#
_entry.id   AF-A0A2N1P452-F1
#
_cell.length_a   1.000
_cell.length_b   1.000
_cell.length_c   1.000
_cell.angle_alpha   90.00
_cell.angle_beta   90.00
_cell.angle_gamma   90.00
#
_symmetry.space_group_name_H-M   'P 1'
#
loop_
_entity.id
_entity.type
_entity.pdbx_description
1 polymer ?
#
loop_
_entity_poly.entity_id
_entity_poly.type
_entity_poly.pdbx_seq_one_letter_code
_entity_poly.pdbx_strand_id
1 'polypeptide(L)'
;MSDESNNYKSPSTGNWEVSCSGSYYEYLINSDSTNNNNTYIKSKEIVNIRHIESNFILRSHEFPFTINNETYQEVVGHEGRVEGNDKWCIELFENE
;
A
#
# COMPACT_ATOMS: atom_id res chain seq x y z
N MET A 1 1.35 -27.95 -18.82
CA MET A 1 2.26 -26.87 -18.36
C MET A 1 1.39 -25.93 -17.55
N SER A 2 1.50 -26.02 -16.22
CA SER A 2 0.77 -25.18 -15.27
C SER A 2 1.55 -23.88 -15.11
N ASP A 3 1.07 -22.81 -15.73
CA ASP A 3 1.61 -21.46 -15.57
C ASP A 3 0.96 -20.83 -14.33
N GLU A 4 1.23 -21.41 -13.15
CA GLU A 4 0.78 -20.88 -11.87
C GLU A 4 1.80 -19.84 -11.37
N SER A 5 1.69 -18.63 -11.93
CA SER A 5 1.85 -17.44 -11.10
C SER A 5 0.55 -16.67 -11.19
N ASN A 6 -0.35 -16.89 -10.22
CA ASN A 6 -1.54 -16.07 -10.02
C ASN A 6 -1.11 -14.68 -9.57
N ASN A 7 -0.44 -13.93 -10.45
CA ASN A 7 -0.14 -12.53 -10.21
C ASN A 7 -1.44 -11.76 -10.41
N TYR A 8 -2.17 -11.54 -9.32
CA TYR A 8 -3.40 -10.76 -9.33
C TYR A 8 -3.09 -9.34 -9.80
N LYS A 9 -3.78 -8.92 -10.86
CA LYS A 9 -3.57 -7.64 -11.53
C LYS A 9 -4.58 -6.63 -11.02
N SER A 10 -4.09 -5.43 -10.76
CA SER A 10 -4.93 -4.31 -10.34
C SER A 10 -5.92 -3.89 -11.45
N PRO A 11 -7.11 -3.38 -11.09
CA PRO A 11 -8.22 -3.17 -12.04
C PRO A 11 -7.94 -2.25 -13.22
N SER A 12 -7.07 -1.24 -13.08
CA SER A 12 -6.86 -0.19 -14.08
C SER A 12 -5.48 -0.23 -14.72
N THR A 13 -4.43 -0.44 -13.92
CA THR A 13 -3.05 -0.33 -14.41
C THR A 13 -2.34 -1.67 -14.57
N GLY A 14 -2.92 -2.76 -14.08
CA GLY A 14 -2.31 -4.09 -14.14
C GLY A 14 -1.06 -4.23 -13.28
N ASN A 15 -0.88 -3.33 -12.30
CA ASN A 15 0.09 -3.47 -11.23
C ASN A 15 -0.35 -4.60 -10.28
N TRP A 16 0.36 -4.80 -9.16
CA TRP A 16 -0.07 -5.78 -8.18
C TRP A 16 -1.36 -5.34 -7.50
N GLU A 17 -2.37 -6.22 -7.53
CA GLU A 17 -3.62 -6.01 -6.84
C GLU A 17 -3.39 -5.94 -5.32
N VAL A 18 -4.00 -4.94 -4.68
CA VAL A 18 -4.11 -4.85 -3.22
C VAL A 18 -5.58 -4.96 -2.86
N SER A 19 -5.89 -5.86 -1.93
CA SER A 19 -7.26 -6.08 -1.48
C SER A 19 -7.31 -6.34 0.02
N CYS A 20 -8.49 -6.16 0.61
CA CYS A 20 -8.75 -6.54 2.00
C CYS A 20 -9.20 -8.00 2.05
N SER A 21 -8.25 -8.93 2.11
CA SER A 21 -8.52 -10.36 2.27
C SER A 21 -7.98 -10.87 3.61
N GLY A 22 -8.72 -11.78 4.26
CA GLY A 22 -8.22 -12.64 5.36
C GLY A 22 -7.46 -11.96 6.52
N SER A 23 -6.81 -12.79 7.35
CA SER A 23 -6.27 -12.39 8.66
C SER A 23 -4.74 -12.36 8.75
N TYR A 24 -4.00 -12.45 7.64
CA TYR A 24 -2.55 -12.66 7.65
C TYR A 24 -1.80 -11.86 6.59
N TYR A 25 -1.96 -10.54 6.59
CA TYR A 25 -1.08 -9.68 5.80
C TYR A 25 -0.31 -8.76 6.74
N GLU A 26 0.95 -9.11 6.94
CA GLU A 26 1.90 -8.33 7.70
C GLU A 26 2.47 -7.23 6.79
N TYR A 27 2.25 -5.97 7.19
CA TYR A 27 2.84 -4.82 6.53
C TYR A 27 3.99 -4.28 7.37
N LEU A 28 5.13 -4.05 6.73
CA LEU A 28 6.24 -3.29 7.29
C LEU A 28 6.00 -1.80 7.04
N ILE A 29 5.99 -1.02 8.12
CA ILE A 29 5.94 0.44 8.04
C ILE A 29 7.38 0.95 8.13
N ASN A 30 7.86 1.59 7.08
CA ASN A 30 9.14 2.30 7.11
C ASN A 30 8.88 3.79 7.27
N SER A 31 9.52 4.43 8.24
CA SER A 31 9.43 5.87 8.45
C SER A 31 10.69 6.56 7.97
N ASP A 32 10.54 7.75 7.40
CA ASP A 32 11.65 8.65 7.07
C ASP A 32 12.20 9.38 8.31
N SER A 33 11.65 9.14 9.51
CA SER A 33 12.09 9.85 10.71
C SER A 33 13.48 9.43 11.18
N THR A 34 14.33 10.42 11.47
CA THR A 34 15.69 10.20 12.00
C THR A 34 15.70 9.74 13.46
N ASN A 35 14.53 9.56 14.09
CA ASN A 35 14.39 9.11 15.46
C ASN A 35 14.12 7.60 15.44
N ASN A 36 15.19 6.83 15.67
CA ASN A 36 15.32 5.37 15.60
C ASN A 36 14.38 4.52 16.50
N ASN A 37 13.24 5.03 16.95
CA ASN A 37 12.28 4.22 17.70
C ASN A 37 11.24 3.64 16.74
N ASN A 38 11.64 2.56 16.03
CA ASN A 38 10.84 1.79 15.07
C ASN A 38 9.57 1.14 15.66
N THR A 39 9.21 1.47 16.90
CA THR A 39 8.12 0.85 17.65
C THR A 39 6.80 1.59 17.46
N TYR A 40 6.82 2.90 17.15
CA TYR A 40 5.62 3.73 17.04
C TYR A 40 5.75 4.76 15.93
N ILE A 41 4.63 5.10 15.30
CA ILE A 41 4.53 6.18 14.33
C ILE A 41 3.72 7.34 14.91
N LYS A 42 4.16 8.57 14.68
CA LYS A 42 3.40 9.76 15.09
C LYS A 42 2.36 10.11 14.02
N SER A 43 1.26 10.72 14.44
CA SER A 43 0.35 11.36 13.48
C SER A 43 1.12 12.38 12.64
N LYS A 44 0.76 12.47 11.35
CA LYS A 44 1.40 13.31 10.33
C LYS A 44 2.86 12.95 10.01
N GLU A 45 3.44 11.92 10.62
CA GLU A 45 4.72 11.34 10.19
C GLU A 45 4.56 10.69 8.82
N ILE A 46 5.49 10.98 7.92
CA ILE A 46 5.49 10.40 6.58
C ILE A 46 6.12 9.02 6.63
N VAL A 47 5.36 8.04 6.17
CA VAL A 47 5.77 6.64 6.12
C VAL A 47 5.55 6.05 4.74
N ASN A 48 6.22 4.94 4.46
CA ASN A 48 5.88 4.05 3.36
C ASN A 48 5.41 2.71 3.94
N ILE A 49 4.39 2.14 3.31
CA ILE A 49 3.83 0.85 3.70
C ILE A 49 4.32 -0.19 2.71
N ARG A 50 4.86 -1.31 3.21
CA ARG A 50 5.42 -2.39 2.39
C ARG A 50 4.85 -3.73 2.80
N HIS A 51 4.64 -4.63 1.86
CA HIS A 51 4.36 -6.03 2.19
C HIS A 51 5.62 -6.71 2.73
N ILE A 52 5.54 -7.46 3.84
CA ILE A 52 6.73 -7.99 4.53
C ILE A 52 7.52 -9.00 3.68
N GLU A 53 6.84 -9.86 2.93
CA GLU A 53 7.50 -10.95 2.19
C GLU A 53 8.00 -10.47 0.81
N SER A 54 7.14 -9.79 0.07
CA SER A 54 7.44 -9.39 -1.32
C SER A 54 8.06 -8.00 -1.45
N ASN A 55 8.09 -7.21 -0.37
CA ASN A 55 8.58 -5.83 -0.36
C ASN A 55 7.86 -4.87 -1.32
N PHE A 56 6.68 -5.22 -1.84
CA PHE A 56 5.87 -4.29 -2.64
C PHE A 56 5.51 -3.06 -1.81
N ILE A 57 5.67 -1.89 -2.42
CA ILE A 57 5.34 -0.60 -1.83
C ILE A 57 3.88 -0.27 -2.18
N LEU A 58 3.11 0.17 -1.18
CA LEU A 58 1.74 0.63 -1.36
C LEU A 58 1.72 2.02 -1.99
N ARG A 59 1.01 2.16 -3.11
CA ARG A 59 0.93 3.39 -3.90
C ARG A 59 -0.52 3.75 -4.20
N SER A 60 -0.83 5.05 -4.08
CA SER A 60 -2.02 5.65 -4.69
C SER A 60 -1.63 6.44 -5.95
N HIS A 61 -2.56 6.68 -6.86
CA HIS A 61 -2.32 7.40 -8.11
C HIS A 61 -3.63 7.85 -8.78
N GLU A 62 -3.50 8.75 -9.75
CA GLU A 62 -4.63 9.33 -10.51
C GLU A 62 -5.24 8.39 -11.55
N PHE A 63 -5.15 7.08 -11.34
CA PHE A 63 -5.77 6.07 -12.20
C PHE A 63 -7.03 5.55 -11.52
N PRO A 64 -8.23 5.90 -12.03
CA PRO A 64 -9.46 5.45 -11.44
C PRO A 64 -9.90 4.08 -11.97
N PHE A 65 -10.75 3.39 -11.22
CA PHE A 65 -11.57 2.27 -11.68
C PHE A 65 -13.04 2.48 -11.30
N THR A 66 -13.95 1.87 -12.06
CA THR A 66 -15.40 1.98 -11.83
C THR A 66 -15.98 0.64 -11.43
N ILE A 67 -16.71 0.60 -10.31
CA ILE A 67 -17.46 -0.56 -9.84
C ILE A 67 -18.81 -0.08 -9.29
N ASN A 68 -19.91 -0.78 -9.62
CA ASN A 68 -21.27 -0.43 -9.17
C ASN A 68 -21.67 1.04 -9.43
N ASN A 69 -21.29 1.58 -10.60
CA ASN A 69 -21.51 2.97 -11.02
C ASN A 69 -20.78 4.03 -10.18
N GLU A 70 -19.89 3.63 -9.28
CA GLU A 70 -19.05 4.53 -8.51
C GLU A 70 -17.60 4.44 -8.99
N THR A 71 -16.89 5.57 -8.94
CA THR A 71 -15.52 5.68 -9.44
C THR A 71 -14.58 6.00 -8.29
N TYR A 72 -13.53 5.21 -8.18
CA TYR A 72 -12.55 5.28 -7.09
C TYR A 72 -11.15 5.39 -7.68
N GLN A 73 -10.23 6.02 -6.95
CA GLN A 73 -8.80 5.91 -7.27
C GLN A 73 -8.32 4.49 -6.94
N GLU A 74 -7.47 3.95 -7.80
CA GLU A 74 -6.81 2.66 -7.60
C GLU A 74 -5.71 2.78 -6.53
N VAL A 75 -5.55 1.72 -5.72
CA VAL A 75 -4.41 1.55 -4.81
C VAL A 75 -3.71 0.26 -5.21
N VAL A 76 -2.39 0.30 -5.38
CA VAL A 76 -1.60 -0.79 -5.96
C VAL A 76 -0.34 -1.09 -5.17
N GLY A 77 0.20 -2.30 -5.38
CA GLY A 77 1.56 -2.65 -5.01
C GLY A 77 2.53 -2.48 -6.19
N HIS A 78 3.76 -2.05 -5.93
CA HIS A 78 4.83 -2.01 -6.95
C HIS A 78 6.23 -2.26 -6.36
N GLU A 79 7.20 -2.65 -7.21
CA GLU A 79 8.61 -2.90 -6.85
C GLU A 79 9.55 -1.72 -7.18
N GLY A 80 8.97 -0.57 -7.53
CA GLY A 80 9.71 0.62 -7.94
C GLY A 80 10.44 1.31 -6.78
N ARG A 81 11.07 2.44 -7.07
CA ARG A 81 11.60 3.32 -6.02
C ARG A 81 10.45 4.03 -5.30
N VAL A 82 10.69 4.36 -4.04
CA VAL A 82 9.77 5.21 -3.26
C VAL A 82 9.75 6.61 -3.87
N GLU A 83 8.55 7.08 -4.18
CA GLU A 83 8.26 8.38 -4.76
C GLU A 83 7.15 9.09 -3.99
N GLY A 84 6.68 10.25 -4.47
CA GLY A 84 5.70 11.08 -3.76
C GLY A 84 4.38 10.37 -3.45
N ASN A 85 3.95 9.48 -4.34
CA ASN A 85 2.69 8.75 -4.25
C ASN A 85 2.72 7.54 -3.31
N ASP A 86 3.90 7.23 -2.76
CA ASP A 86 4.11 6.12 -1.83
C ASP A 86 4.11 6.59 -0.38
N LYS A 87 3.90 7.89 -0.17
CA LYS A 87 3.98 8.58 1.12
C LYS A 87 2.60 8.63 1.76
N TRP A 88 2.50 7.98 2.90
CA TRP A 88 1.28 7.90 3.70
C TRP A 88 1.51 8.57 5.06
N CYS A 89 0.43 8.98 5.73
CA CYS A 89 0.49 9.41 7.13
C CYS A 89 -0.81 9.06 7.85
N ILE A 90 -0.76 8.92 9.17
CA ILE A 90 -1.96 8.86 10.00
C ILE A 90 -2.50 10.28 10.15
N GLU A 91 -3.65 10.56 9.53
CA GLU A 91 -4.34 11.84 9.66
C GLU A 91 -5.19 11.93 10.93
N LEU A 92 -5.96 10.88 11.24
CA LEU A 92 -6.84 10.78 12.41
C LEU A 92 -6.55 9.47 13.14
N PHE A 93 -6.57 9.52 14.46
CA PHE A 93 -6.58 8.36 15.33
C PHE A 93 -7.48 8.66 16.53
N GLU A 94 -8.16 7.64 17.02
CA GLU A 94 -8.92 7.68 18.27
C GLU A 94 -8.24 6.74 19.25
N ASN A 95 -7.97 7.23 20.47
CA ASN A 95 -7.49 6.40 21.56
C ASN A 95 -8.68 6.09 22.45
N GLU A 96 -8.98 4.81 22.65
CA GLU A 96 -9.99 4.34 23.61
C GLU A 96 -9.63 4.70 25.07
#